data_AF-A0A7C1B598-F1
#
_entry.id   AF-A0A7C1B598-F1
#
_cell.length_a   1.000
_cell.length_b   1.000
_cell.length_c   1.000
_cell.angle_alpha   90.00
_cell.angle_beta   90.00
_cell.angle_gamma   90.00
#
_symmetry.space_group_name_H-M   'P 1'
#
loop_
_entity.id
_entity.type
_entity.pdbx_description
1 polymer ?
#
loop_
_entity_poly.entity_id
_entity_poly.type
_entity_poly.pdbx_seq_one_letter_code
_entity_poly.pdbx_strand_id
1 'polypeptide(L)'
;MWLYKRSKGFTLVELLVVLVLIGIFSSLVFVSVVGGILRSEENRFIQSFTQTLIRARSASLGRGEAVRFFIDGESRTFCVEGLK
;
A
#
# COMPACT_ATOMS: atom_id res chain seq x y z
N MET A 1 44.89 35.32 -15.53
CA MET A 1 44.10 35.97 -14.46
C MET A 1 43.04 34.97 -13.99
N TRP A 2 43.33 34.19 -12.94
CA TRP A 2 42.38 33.18 -12.43
C TRP A 2 41.28 33.87 -11.62
N LEU A 3 40.04 33.77 -12.09
CA LEU A 3 38.85 34.28 -11.40
C LEU A 3 38.55 33.36 -10.21
N TYR A 4 38.90 33.81 -9.00
CA TYR A 4 38.58 33.10 -7.77
C TYR A 4 37.07 33.20 -7.51
N LYS A 5 36.34 32.12 -7.78
CA LYS A 5 34.90 32.03 -7.54
C LYS A 5 34.65 31.96 -6.03
N ARG A 6 34.16 33.05 -5.43
CA ARG A 6 33.82 33.11 -4.00
C ARG A 6 32.63 32.17 -3.73
N SER A 7 32.86 31.09 -2.99
CA SER A 7 31.76 30.25 -2.49
C SER A 7 30.91 31.07 -1.52
N LYS A 8 29.65 31.32 -1.88
CA LYS A 8 28.66 31.88 -0.96
C LYS A 8 28.26 30.76 0.00
N GLY A 9 28.54 30.95 1.29
CA GLY A 9 28.12 30.03 2.33
C GLY A 9 26.62 30.14 2.60
N PHE A 10 26.11 29.15 3.33
CA PHE A 10 24.70 29.07 3.70
C PHE A 10 24.40 30.03 4.86
N THR A 11 23.28 30.77 4.79
CA THR A 11 22.92 31.74 5.85
C THR A 11 22.05 31.08 6.93
N LEU A 12 22.01 31.69 8.13
CA LEU A 12 21.12 31.23 9.20
C LEU A 12 19.64 31.29 8.79
N VAL A 13 19.25 32.33 8.04
CA VAL A 13 17.89 32.49 7.53
C VAL A 13 17.54 31.36 6.55
N GLU A 14 18.48 30.99 5.69
CA GLU A 14 18.30 29.90 4.73
C GLU A 14 18.09 28.56 5.43
N LEU A 15 18.81 28.31 6.54
CA LEU A 15 18.60 27.12 7.39
C LEU A 15 17.22 27.12 8.04
N LEU A 16 16.77 28.26 8.53
CA LEU A 16 15.45 28.39 9.13
C LEU A 16 14.35 28.12 8.10
N VAL A 17 14.47 28.68 6.89
CA VAL A 17 13.53 28.42 5.79
C VAL A 17 13.52 26.94 5.42
N VAL A 18 14.68 26.29 5.30
CA VAL A 18 14.76 24.85 5.00
C VAL A 18 14.11 24.01 6.09
N LEU A 19 14.32 24.31 7.36
CA LEU A 19 13.68 23.59 8.47
C LEU A 19 12.15 23.72 8.44
N VAL A 20 11.63 24.92 8.14
CA VAL A 20 10.19 25.14 7.98
C VAL A 20 9.65 24.33 6.80
N LEU A 21 10.35 24.36 5.65
CA LEU A 21 9.94 23.60 4.47
C LEU A 21 9.93 22.09 4.74
N ILE A 22 10.97 21.54 5.37
CA ILE A 22 11.03 20.12 5.74
C ILE A 22 9.88 19.76 6.68
N GLY A 23 9.54 20.61 7.66
CA GLY A 23 8.40 20.39 8.55
C GLY A 23 7.07 20.29 7.79
N ILE A 24 6.83 21.21 6.85
CA ILE A 24 5.61 21.21 6.02
C ILE A 24 5.57 19.95 5.15
N PHE A 25 6.65 19.62 4.43
CA PHE A 25 6.69 18.45 3.56
C PHE A 25 6.55 17.14 4.34
N SER A 26 7.17 17.03 5.51
CA SER A 26 7.07 15.84 6.37
C SER A 26 5.62 15.54 6.76
N SER A 27 4.83 16.57 7.08
CA SER A 27 3.41 16.41 7.43
C SER A 27 2.57 15.81 6.29
N LEU A 28 2.83 16.23 5.05
CA LEU A 28 2.12 15.74 3.86
C LEU A 28 2.52 14.30 3.51
N VAL A 29 3.79 13.96 3.68
CA VAL A 29 4.30 12.60 3.45
C VAL A 29 3.67 11.62 4.45
N PHE A 30 3.53 12.01 5.72
CA PHE A 30 2.91 11.16 6.74
C PHE A 30 1.46 10.77 6.39
N VAL A 31 0.64 11.75 6.01
CA VAL A 31 -0.77 11.50 5.63
C VAL A 31 -0.88 10.63 4.37
N SER A 32 -0.04 10.88 3.36
CA SER A 32 -0.09 10.13 2.10
C SER A 32 0.39 8.69 2.24
N VAL A 33 1.43 8.43 3.03
CA VAL A 33 1.96 7.09 3.26
C VAL A 33 1.00 6.27 4.13
N VAL A 34 0.48 6.83 5.23
CA VAL A 34 -0.47 6.13 6.09
C VAL A 34 -1.79 5.86 5.35
N GLY A 35 -2.32 6.87 4.64
CA GLY A 35 -3.52 6.71 3.82
C GLY A 35 -3.34 5.70 2.68
N GLY A 36 -2.18 5.70 2.03
CA GLY A 36 -1.84 4.75 0.96
C GLY A 36 -1.69 3.31 1.45
N ILE A 37 -1.07 3.10 2.61
CA ILE A 37 -0.91 1.78 3.23
C ILE A 37 -2.27 1.22 3.66
N LEU A 38 -3.10 2.03 4.35
CA LEU A 38 -4.44 1.60 4.79
C LEU A 38 -5.35 1.24 3.60
N ARG A 39 -5.23 1.96 2.48
CA ARG A 39 -6.00 1.67 1.25
C ARG A 39 -5.50 0.44 0.49
N SER A 40 -4.22 0.08 0.65
CA SER A 40 -3.62 -1.11 0.03
C SER A 40 -4.12 -2.41 0.66
N GLU A 41 -4.33 -2.42 1.98
CA GLU A 41 -4.87 -3.56 2.72
C GLU A 41 -6.27 -3.97 2.23
N GLU A 42 -7.14 -2.99 1.98
CA GLU A 42 -8.51 -3.22 1.51
C GLU A 42 -8.55 -3.80 0.09
N ASN A 43 -7.75 -3.26 -0.83
CA ASN A 43 -7.68 -3.76 -2.20
C ASN A 43 -7.06 -5.16 -2.29
N ARG A 44 -6.08 -5.48 -1.44
CA ARG A 44 -5.47 -6.82 -1.38
C ARG A 44 -6.49 -7.89 -0.99
N PHE A 45 -7.39 -7.57 -0.06
CA PHE A 45 -8.44 -8.51 0.35
C PHE A 45 -9.38 -8.86 -0.81
N ILE A 46 -9.89 -7.84 -1.53
CA ILE A 46 -10.81 -8.05 -2.66
C ILE A 46 -10.14 -8.80 -3.82
N GLN A 47 -8.88 -8.50 -4.10
CA GLN A 47 -8.10 -9.20 -5.12
C GLN A 47 -7.86 -10.67 -4.75
N SER A 48 -7.45 -10.95 -3.51
CA SER A 48 -7.25 -12.31 -3.00
C SER A 48 -8.56 -13.11 -2.99
N PHE A 49 -9.65 -12.49 -2.57
CA PHE A 49 -11.00 -13.06 -2.56
C PHE A 49 -11.45 -13.46 -3.96
N THR A 50 -11.34 -12.54 -4.92
CA THR A 50 -11.74 -12.78 -6.33
C THR A 50 -10.90 -13.89 -6.97
N GLN A 51 -9.58 -13.88 -6.76
CA GLN A 51 -8.71 -14.94 -7.26
C GLN A 51 -9.06 -16.30 -6.66
N THR A 52 -9.41 -16.34 -5.38
CA THR A 52 -9.79 -17.57 -4.70
C THR A 52 -11.10 -18.12 -5.23
N LEU A 53 -12.09 -17.27 -5.50
CA LEU A 53 -13.34 -17.67 -6.14
C LEU A 53 -13.15 -18.19 -7.57
N ILE A 54 -12.30 -17.53 -8.36
CA ILE A 54 -11.98 -17.98 -9.72
C ILE A 54 -11.32 -19.36 -9.69
N ARG A 55 -10.39 -19.59 -8.74
CA ARG A 55 -9.73 -20.89 -8.54
C ARG A 55 -10.69 -21.97 -8.04
N ALA A 56 -11.55 -21.65 -7.09
CA ALA A 56 -12.58 -22.56 -6.60
C ALA A 56 -13.52 -22.97 -7.73
N ARG A 57 -13.96 -22.01 -8.55
CA ARG A 57 -14.81 -22.26 -9.72
C ARG A 57 -14.12 -23.15 -10.76
N SER A 58 -12.87 -22.88 -11.11
CA SER A 58 -12.14 -23.71 -12.08
C SER A 58 -11.90 -25.12 -11.55
N ALA A 59 -11.61 -25.28 -10.26
CA ALA A 59 -11.49 -26.58 -9.61
C ALA A 59 -12.81 -27.36 -9.64
N SER A 60 -13.94 -26.72 -9.31
CA SER A 60 -15.27 -27.35 -9.37
C SER A 60 -15.64 -27.80 -10.78
N LEU A 61 -15.39 -26.96 -11.79
CA LEU A 61 -15.72 -27.29 -13.18
C LEU A 61 -14.80 -28.37 -13.76
N GLY A 62 -13.52 -28.39 -13.37
CA GLY A 62 -12.54 -29.37 -13.86
C GLY A 62 -12.63 -30.73 -13.17
N ARG A 63 -12.99 -30.77 -11.89
CA ARG A 63 -13.11 -32.03 -11.10
C ARG A 63 -14.54 -32.57 -11.04
N GLY A 64 -15.55 -31.73 -11.32
CA GLY A 64 -16.96 -32.09 -11.21
C GLY A 64 -17.49 -32.16 -9.77
N GLU A 65 -16.67 -31.81 -8.77
CA GLU A 65 -17.04 -31.80 -7.35
C GLU A 65 -17.39 -30.39 -6.89
N ALA A 66 -18.45 -30.25 -6.11
CA ALA A 66 -18.88 -28.96 -5.58
C ALA A 66 -17.90 -28.45 -4.53
N VAL A 67 -17.16 -27.37 -4.84
CA VAL A 67 -16.34 -26.65 -3.87
C VAL A 67 -17.22 -25.72 -3.02
N ARG A 68 -17.10 -25.80 -1.69
CA ARG A 68 -17.84 -24.93 -0.76
C ARG A 68 -16.99 -23.74 -0.34
N PHE A 69 -17.58 -22.56 -0.39
CA PHE A 69 -16.94 -21.31 0.00
C PHE A 69 -17.61 -20.78 1.28
N PHE A 70 -16.82 -20.60 2.35
CA PHE A 70 -17.30 -20.08 3.63
C PHE A 70 -16.82 -18.64 3.81
N ILE A 71 -17.74 -17.76 4.21
CA ILE A 71 -17.49 -16.35 4.49
C ILE A 71 -17.86 -16.10 5.95
N ASP A 72 -16.89 -15.70 6.75
CA ASP A 72 -17.13 -15.18 8.10
C ASP A 72 -17.11 -13.64 8.04
N GLY A 73 -18.29 -13.04 8.27
CA GLY A 73 -18.49 -11.60 8.23
C GLY A 73 -17.97 -10.86 9.46
N GLU A 74 -17.82 -11.53 10.62
CA GLU A 74 -17.27 -10.91 11.82
C GLU A 74 -15.75 -10.87 11.75
N SER A 75 -15.13 -11.98 11.33
CA SER A 75 -13.67 -12.11 11.26
C SER A 75 -13.06 -11.57 9.97
N ARG A 76 -13.88 -11.21 8.96
CA ARG A 76 -13.46 -10.88 7.58
C ARG A 76 -12.54 -11.94 6.98
N THR A 77 -12.76 -13.21 7.31
CA THR A 77 -11.99 -14.34 6.79
C THR A 77 -12.85 -15.15 5.83
N PHE A 78 -12.19 -15.79 4.87
CA PHE A 78 -12.86 -16.69 3.93
C PHE A 78 -12.03 -17.95 3.75
N CYS A 79 -12.70 -19.08 3.60
CA CYS A 79 -12.09 -20.39 3.43
C CYS A 79 -12.76 -21.15 2.30
N VAL A 80 -11.98 -21.98 1.61
CA VAL A 80 -12.46 -22.85 0.53
C VAL A 80 -12.26 -24.29 0.92
N GLU A 81 -13.37 -25.01 1.04
CA GLU A 81 -13.37 -26.43 1.38
C GLU A 81 -13.45 -27.26 0.09
N GLY A 82 -12.46 -28.13 -0.13
CA GLY A 82 -12.35 -28.95 -1.34
C GLY A 82 -11.11 -28.68 -2.21
N LEU A 83 -10.27 -27.69 -1.87
CA LEU A 83 -8.92 -27.54 -2.44
C LEU A 83 -7.91 -28.29 -1.54
N LYS A 84 -7.39 -29.41 -2.03
CA LYS A 84 -6.18 -30.07 -1.49
C LYS A 84 -5.04 -29.91 -2.48
#